data_AF-A0A8X6MVY0-F1
#
_entry.id   AF-A0A8X6MVY0-F1
#
_cell.length_a   1.000
_cell.length_b   1.000
_cell.length_c   1.000
_cell.angle_alpha   90.00
_cell.angle_beta   90.00
_cell.angle_gamma   90.00
#
_symmetry.space_group_name_H-M   'P 1'
#
loop_
_entity.id
_entity.type
_entity.pdbx_description
1 polymer ?
#
loop_
_entity_poly.entity_id
_entity_poly.type
_entity_poly.pdbx_seq_one_letter_code
_entity_poly.pdbx_strand_id
1 'polypeptide(L)'
;MPTEIFESMTENLLSKLKVQNNSDVEFETRGQTTSERWRYERSLRLSSSFFKEVACRKASTPCSKLVKRIVYGSEFSTAAMNYGLANEEIARKQYKRKHSVTVRTCGLFVDKDNPFLCASPDELIGNDGLLEIKCPYSARYESNLLEFLATKKE
;
A
#
# COMPACT_ATOMS: atom_id res chain seq x y z
N MET A 1 30.66 -9.84 0.27
CA MET A 1 30.81 -8.44 0.71
C MET A 1 31.15 -8.47 2.19
N PRO A 2 32.21 -7.81 2.66
CA PRO A 2 32.51 -7.71 4.08
C PRO A 2 31.35 -7.06 4.86
N THR A 3 31.11 -7.52 6.09
CA THR A 3 29.97 -7.08 6.92
C THR A 3 29.98 -5.57 7.15
N GLU A 4 31.13 -5.00 7.46
CA GLU A 4 31.32 -3.57 7.72
C GLU A 4 30.94 -2.71 6.49
N ILE A 5 31.30 -3.17 5.29
CA ILE A 5 30.93 -2.49 4.04
C ILE A 5 29.41 -2.53 3.86
N PHE A 6 28.77 -3.67 4.15
CA PHE A 6 27.33 -3.82 4.04
C PHE A 6 26.58 -2.92 5.04
N GLU A 7 27.04 -2.86 6.28
CA GLU A 7 26.47 -1.99 7.32
C GLU A 7 26.59 -0.52 6.94
N SER A 8 27.78 -0.07 6.53
CA SER A 8 28.02 1.31 6.08
C SER A 8 27.14 1.69 4.87
N MET A 9 27.01 0.79 3.89
CA MET A 9 26.12 0.99 2.74
C MET A 9 24.65 1.10 3.17
N THR A 10 24.23 0.28 4.12
CA THR A 10 22.87 0.27 4.65
C THR A 10 22.55 1.57 5.37
N GLU A 11 23.42 2.04 6.25
CA GLU A 11 23.27 3.32 6.94
C GLU A 11 23.18 4.49 5.97
N ASN A 12 24.06 4.50 4.96
CA ASN A 12 24.04 5.53 3.92
C ASN A 12 22.71 5.53 3.17
N LEU A 13 22.20 4.36 2.76
CA LEU A 13 20.91 4.23 2.10
C LEU A 13 19.77 4.72 2.99
N LEU A 14 19.70 4.25 4.24
CA LEU A 14 18.66 4.64 5.19
C LEU A 14 18.66 6.14 5.45
N SER A 15 19.84 6.77 5.53
CA SER A 15 19.94 8.22 5.68
C SER A 15 19.32 8.99 4.51
N LYS A 16 19.48 8.49 3.28
CA LYS A 16 18.92 9.08 2.05
C LYS A 16 17.41 8.89 1.91
N LEU A 17 16.86 7.84 2.52
CA LEU A 17 15.43 7.55 2.50
C LEU A 17 14.63 8.39 3.51
N LYS A 18 15.29 9.08 4.44
CA LYS A 18 14.60 9.90 5.43
C LYS A 18 13.83 11.04 4.76
N VAL A 19 12.55 11.15 5.10
CA VAL A 19 11.70 12.25 4.69
C VAL A 19 11.62 13.25 5.85
N GLN A 20 11.91 14.52 5.58
CA GLN A 20 11.87 15.57 6.60
C GLN A 20 10.43 15.89 7.01
N ASN A 21 9.52 16.00 6.03
CA ASN A 21 8.13 16.32 6.26
C ASN A 21 7.21 15.35 5.51
N ASN A 22 6.54 14.50 6.28
CA ASN A 22 5.55 13.57 5.73
C ASN A 22 4.34 14.29 5.12
N SER A 23 3.99 15.48 5.62
CA SER A 23 2.84 16.23 5.13
C SER A 23 3.01 16.67 3.68
N ASP A 24 4.25 17.01 3.28
CA ASP A 24 4.56 17.44 1.92
C ASP A 24 4.50 16.26 0.96
N VAL A 25 5.13 15.14 1.34
CA VAL A 25 5.06 13.89 0.57
C VAL A 25 3.61 13.43 0.43
N GLU A 26 2.85 13.40 1.51
CA GLU A 26 1.44 13.04 1.50
C GLU A 26 0.66 13.93 0.51
N PHE A 27 0.79 15.25 0.63
CA PHE A 27 0.06 16.20 -0.20
C PHE A 27 0.37 16.03 -1.70
N GLU A 28 1.64 15.99 -2.07
CA GLU A 28 2.09 15.85 -3.47
C GLU A 28 1.73 14.49 -4.08
N THR A 29 1.43 13.50 -3.24
CA THR A 29 1.18 12.13 -3.65
C THR A 29 -0.28 11.70 -3.49
N ARG A 30 -1.20 12.62 -3.17
CA ARG A 30 -2.66 12.36 -3.09
C ARG A 30 -3.26 11.85 -4.41
N GLY A 31 -2.62 12.13 -5.53
CA GLY A 31 -3.01 11.55 -6.83
C GLY A 31 -2.76 10.04 -6.93
N GLN A 32 -2.06 9.44 -5.95
CA GLN A 32 -1.74 8.03 -5.86
C GLN A 32 -1.24 7.45 -7.19
N THR A 33 -1.99 6.54 -7.81
CA THR A 33 -1.63 5.89 -9.07
C THR A 33 -1.47 6.87 -10.23
N THR A 34 -2.02 8.07 -10.17
CA THR A 34 -1.82 9.11 -11.18
C THR A 34 -0.58 9.97 -10.91
N SER A 35 -0.03 9.94 -9.69
CA SER A 35 1.14 10.72 -9.30
C SER A 35 2.44 9.98 -9.61
N GLU A 36 3.31 10.60 -10.40
CA GLU A 36 4.67 10.09 -10.65
C GLU A 36 5.49 10.09 -9.35
N ARG A 37 5.33 11.13 -8.53
CA ARG A 37 5.99 11.25 -7.22
C ARG A 37 5.62 10.09 -6.30
N TRP A 38 4.35 9.69 -6.28
CA TRP A 38 3.87 8.56 -5.49
C TRP A 38 4.53 7.24 -5.93
N ARG A 39 4.63 7.00 -7.25
CA ARG A 39 5.31 5.81 -7.79
C ARG A 39 6.79 5.81 -7.44
N TYR A 40 7.45 6.95 -7.58
CA TYR A 40 8.87 7.11 -7.27
C TYR A 40 9.14 6.84 -5.77
N GLU A 41 8.39 7.45 -4.87
CA GLU A 41 8.61 7.26 -3.43
C GLU A 41 8.35 5.81 -2.98
N ARG A 42 7.43 5.11 -3.65
CA ARG A 42 7.16 3.69 -3.44
C ARG A 42 8.21 2.77 -4.03
N SER A 43 8.88 3.12 -5.12
CA SER A 43 9.94 2.27 -5.68
C SER A 43 11.18 2.22 -4.78
N LEU A 44 11.34 3.25 -3.94
CA LEU A 44 12.41 3.34 -2.95
C LEU A 44 12.12 2.56 -1.65
N ARG A 45 10.89 2.10 -1.42
CA ARG A 45 10.40 1.65 -0.10
C ARG A 45 9.59 0.36 -0.16
N LEU A 46 9.60 -0.38 0.94
CA LEU A 46 8.70 -1.49 1.17
C LEU A 46 7.31 -0.96 1.53
N SER A 47 6.38 -1.06 0.58
CA SER A 47 4.98 -0.67 0.80
C SER A 47 4.19 -1.73 1.58
N SER A 48 3.14 -1.27 2.28
CA SER A 48 2.21 -2.11 3.06
C SER A 48 1.68 -3.33 2.29
N SER A 49 1.46 -3.22 0.98
CA SER A 49 0.98 -4.32 0.12
C SER A 49 1.92 -5.53 0.05
N PHE A 50 3.22 -5.35 0.31
CA PHE A 50 4.19 -6.45 0.37
C PHE A 50 4.51 -6.90 1.80
N PHE A 51 4.09 -6.13 2.81
CA PHE A 51 4.55 -6.32 4.18
C PHE A 51 4.20 -7.69 4.74
N LYS A 52 2.98 -8.19 4.47
CA LYS A 52 2.57 -9.55 4.86
C LYS A 52 3.48 -10.63 4.27
N GLU A 53 3.82 -10.52 2.98
CA GLU A 53 4.70 -11.49 2.32
C GLU A 53 6.11 -11.49 2.91
N VAL A 54 6.62 -10.30 3.28
CA VAL A 54 7.94 -10.16 3.92
C VAL A 54 7.91 -10.71 5.35
N ALA A 55 6.96 -10.27 6.17
CA ALA A 55 6.87 -10.61 7.59
C ALA A 55 6.58 -12.10 7.82
N CYS A 56 5.77 -12.73 6.97
CA CYS A 56 5.39 -14.13 7.10
C CYS A 56 6.26 -15.08 6.26
N ARG A 57 7.34 -14.60 5.64
CA ARG A 57 8.22 -15.46 4.82
C ARG A 57 8.91 -16.51 5.69
N LYS A 58 8.76 -17.78 5.33
CA LYS A 58 9.51 -18.88 5.97
C LYS A 58 11.00 -18.77 5.65
N ALA A 59 11.86 -19.05 6.63
CA ALA A 59 13.31 -19.05 6.43
C ALA A 59 13.75 -19.98 5.30
N SER A 60 13.06 -21.11 5.12
CA SER A 60 13.30 -22.09 4.04
C SER A 60 12.88 -21.64 2.64
N THR A 61 12.06 -20.58 2.51
CA THR A 61 11.62 -20.05 1.21
C THR A 61 12.61 -18.99 0.72
N PRO A 62 13.31 -19.20 -0.42
CA PRO A 62 14.24 -18.20 -0.94
C PRO A 62 13.59 -16.84 -1.16
N CYS A 63 14.21 -15.75 -0.68
CA CYS A 63 13.66 -14.39 -0.80
C CYS A 63 13.88 -13.76 -2.18
N SER A 64 14.71 -14.35 -3.04
CA SER A 64 15.13 -13.75 -4.32
C SER A 64 13.97 -13.36 -5.24
N LYS A 65 12.91 -14.18 -5.33
CA LYS A 65 11.71 -13.86 -6.12
C LYS A 65 10.93 -12.67 -5.54
N LEU A 66 10.79 -12.62 -4.22
CA LEU A 66 10.10 -11.52 -3.53
C LEU A 66 10.89 -10.22 -3.67
N VAL A 67 12.20 -10.26 -3.46
CA VAL A 67 13.09 -9.11 -3.66
C VAL A 67 13.01 -8.60 -5.09
N LYS A 68 13.05 -9.50 -6.10
CA LYS A 68 12.90 -9.09 -7.50
C LYS A 68 11.57 -8.39 -7.79
N ARG A 69 10.47 -8.88 -7.22
CA ARG A 69 9.14 -8.24 -7.35
C ARG A 69 9.08 -6.86 -6.69
N ILE A 70 9.71 -6.69 -5.54
CA ILE A 70 9.72 -5.42 -4.82
C ILE A 70 10.60 -4.39 -5.55
N VAL A 71 11.81 -4.78 -5.96
CA VAL A 71 12.81 -3.86 -6.51
C VAL A 71 12.64 -3.61 -8.01
N TYR A 72 12.23 -4.62 -8.77
CA TYR A 72 12.15 -4.58 -10.24
C TYR A 72 10.74 -4.88 -10.76
N GLY A 73 9.73 -4.81 -9.91
CA GLY A 73 8.34 -5.01 -10.32
C GLY A 73 7.96 -4.00 -11.41
N SER A 74 7.37 -4.49 -12.51
CA SER A 74 6.82 -3.64 -13.55
C SER A 74 5.37 -3.26 -13.23
N GLU A 75 4.88 -2.19 -13.84
CA GLU A 75 3.44 -1.92 -13.85
C GLU A 75 2.71 -3.07 -14.56
N PHE A 76 1.62 -3.53 -13.96
CA PHE A 76 0.73 -4.50 -14.57
C PHE A 76 -0.71 -4.14 -14.22
N SER A 77 -1.65 -4.48 -15.09
CA SER A 77 -3.07 -4.28 -14.87
C SER A 77 -3.76 -5.63 -14.98
N THR A 78 -4.73 -5.87 -14.09
CA THR A 78 -5.57 -7.08 -14.11
C THR A 78 -7.03 -6.67 -14.12
N ALA A 79 -7.91 -7.58 -14.57
CA ALA A 79 -9.35 -7.36 -14.51
C ALA A 79 -9.83 -7.03 -13.08
N ALA A 80 -9.22 -7.67 -12.07
CA ALA A 80 -9.56 -7.42 -10.68
C ALA A 80 -9.13 -6.02 -10.21
N MET A 81 -7.95 -5.54 -10.63
CA MET A 81 -7.50 -4.18 -10.33
C MET A 81 -8.37 -3.13 -11.00
N ASN A 82 -8.70 -3.31 -12.28
CA ASN A 82 -9.56 -2.39 -13.02
C ASN A 82 -10.98 -2.34 -12.42
N TYR A 83 -11.51 -3.50 -12.01
CA TYR A 83 -12.77 -3.56 -11.28
C TYR A 83 -12.70 -2.84 -9.94
N GLY A 84 -11.60 -3.00 -9.19
CA GLY A 84 -11.32 -2.24 -7.97
C GLY A 84 -11.43 -0.74 -8.19
N LEU A 85 -10.63 -0.23 -9.12
CA LEU A 85 -10.57 1.20 -9.48
C LEU A 85 -11.93 1.75 -9.91
N ALA A 86 -12.70 0.99 -10.70
CA ALA A 86 -14.01 1.43 -11.19
C ALA A 86 -15.08 1.52 -10.09
N ASN A 87 -14.95 0.74 -9.00
CA ASN A 87 -15.98 0.63 -7.97
C ASN A 87 -15.60 1.29 -6.63
N GLU A 88 -14.32 1.63 -6.42
CA GLU A 88 -13.83 2.20 -5.18
C GLU A 88 -14.58 3.46 -4.76
N GLU A 89 -14.78 4.40 -5.69
CA GLU A 89 -15.52 5.64 -5.44
C GLU A 89 -16.99 5.39 -5.05
N ILE A 90 -17.61 4.36 -5.63
CA ILE A 90 -18.98 3.96 -5.28
C ILE A 90 -19.00 3.41 -3.85
N ALA A 91 -18.08 2.51 -3.52
CA ALA A 91 -17.97 1.93 -2.18
C ALA A 91 -17.69 3.01 -1.12
N ARG A 92 -16.78 3.95 -1.43
CA ARG A 92 -16.46 5.12 -0.60
C ARG A 92 -17.72 5.94 -0.28
N LYS A 93 -18.50 6.32 -1.31
CA LYS A 93 -19.75 7.08 -1.14
C LYS A 93 -20.77 6.35 -0.28
N GLN A 94 -20.93 5.03 -0.48
CA GLN A 94 -21.83 4.22 0.34
C GLN A 94 -21.40 4.17 1.80
N TYR A 95 -20.09 4.02 2.07
CA TYR A 95 -19.53 4.02 3.41
C TYR A 95 -19.77 5.37 4.12
N LYS A 96 -19.43 6.50 3.46
CA LYS A 96 -19.67 7.86 4.00
C LYS A 96 -21.14 8.04 4.42
N ARG A 97 -22.08 7.65 3.55
CA ARG A 97 -23.53 7.75 3.80
C ARG A 97 -23.99 6.86 4.94
N LYS A 98 -23.54 5.60 4.97
CA LYS A 98 -23.97 4.61 5.97
C LYS A 98 -23.52 4.98 7.39
N HIS A 99 -22.30 5.50 7.51
CA HIS A 99 -21.69 5.78 8.81
C HIS A 99 -21.78 7.26 9.21
N SER A 100 -22.28 8.13 8.33
CA SER A 100 -22.32 9.59 8.56
C SER A 100 -20.95 10.17 8.93
N VAL A 101 -19.89 9.66 8.29
CA VAL A 101 -18.51 10.08 8.53
C VAL A 101 -17.96 10.88 7.35
N THR A 102 -17.11 11.85 7.68
CA THR A 102 -16.26 12.50 6.68
C THR A 102 -14.99 11.69 6.51
N VAL A 103 -14.66 11.35 5.27
CA VAL A 103 -13.38 10.73 4.92
C VAL A 103 -12.63 11.63 3.95
N ARG A 104 -11.30 11.65 4.08
CA ARG A 104 -10.37 12.49 3.32
C ARG A 104 -9.43 11.60 2.51
N THR A 105 -9.24 11.95 1.25
CA THR A 105 -8.22 11.33 0.42
C THR A 105 -6.84 11.62 1.00
N CYS A 106 -5.93 10.68 0.82
CA CYS A 106 -4.54 10.84 1.25
C CYS A 106 -3.55 10.27 0.24
N GLY A 107 -2.32 10.78 0.31
CA GLY A 107 -1.18 10.23 -0.42
C GLY A 107 -0.41 9.18 0.37
N LEU A 108 0.89 9.17 0.12
CA LEU A 108 1.85 8.26 0.74
C LEU A 108 2.36 8.83 2.07
N PHE A 109 2.44 7.96 3.06
CA PHE A 109 3.10 8.19 4.34
C PHE A 109 4.34 7.32 4.43
N VAL A 110 5.44 7.90 4.89
CA VAL A 110 6.72 7.24 5.15
C VAL A 110 6.92 7.13 6.66
N ASP A 111 7.31 5.96 7.14
CA ASP A 111 7.58 5.76 8.55
C ASP A 111 8.82 6.58 8.97
N LYS A 112 8.70 7.32 10.09
CA LYS A 112 9.74 8.26 10.54
C LYS A 112 10.98 7.53 11.05
N ASP A 113 10.78 6.42 11.74
CA ASP A 113 11.85 5.65 12.37
C ASP A 113 12.43 4.61 11.40
N ASN A 114 11.61 4.15 10.46
CA ASN A 114 11.93 3.13 9.47
C ASN A 114 11.68 3.71 8.06
N PRO A 115 12.54 4.61 7.56
CA PRO A 115 12.31 5.35 6.31
C PRO A 115 12.23 4.47 5.06
N PHE A 116 12.57 3.18 5.16
CA PHE A 116 12.36 2.18 4.13
C PHE A 116 10.93 1.63 4.07
N LEU A 117 10.03 2.00 5.00
CA LEU A 117 8.64 1.59 5.04
C LEU A 117 7.72 2.73 4.59
N CYS A 118 6.66 2.38 3.85
CA CYS A 118 5.61 3.33 3.49
C CYS A 118 4.21 2.69 3.41
N ALA A 119 3.19 3.51 3.53
CA ALA A 119 1.79 3.13 3.35
C ALA A 119 1.02 4.25 2.65
N SER A 120 0.01 3.89 1.86
CA SER A 120 -0.92 4.82 1.23
C SER A 120 -2.32 4.26 1.47
N PRO A 121 -2.97 4.61 2.59
CA PRO A 121 -4.36 4.23 2.84
C PRO A 121 -5.28 4.74 1.72
N ASP A 122 -6.43 4.11 1.53
CA ASP A 122 -7.41 4.61 0.57
C ASP A 122 -8.01 5.93 1.06
N GLU A 123 -8.41 6.01 2.34
CA GLU A 123 -8.84 7.27 2.98
C GLU A 123 -8.48 7.36 4.46
N LEU A 124 -8.49 8.59 4.98
CA LEU A 124 -8.43 8.91 6.41
C LEU A 124 -9.83 9.22 6.94
N ILE A 125 -10.12 8.79 8.17
CA ILE A 125 -11.37 9.06 8.90
C ILE A 125 -11.06 9.82 10.19
N GLY A 126 -11.62 11.01 10.38
CA GLY A 126 -11.40 11.78 11.59
C GLY A 126 -9.91 12.12 11.82
N ASN A 127 -9.44 11.92 13.05
CA ASN A 127 -8.06 12.24 13.46
C ASN A 127 -7.13 11.01 13.47
N ASP A 128 -7.67 9.81 13.64
CA ASP A 128 -6.94 8.57 13.93
C ASP A 128 -7.45 7.34 13.18
N GLY A 129 -8.52 7.48 12.39
CA GLY A 129 -9.11 6.39 11.62
C GLY A 129 -8.54 6.25 10.22
N LEU A 130 -8.50 5.02 9.72
CA LEU A 130 -8.15 4.67 8.34
C LEU A 130 -9.30 3.91 7.68
N LEU A 131 -9.46 4.09 6.38
CA LEU A 131 -10.37 3.30 5.54
C LEU A 131 -9.56 2.59 4.46
N GLU A 132 -9.69 1.26 4.42
CA GLU A 132 -9.21 0.41 3.33
C GLU A 132 -10.42 -0.20 2.62
N ILE A 133 -10.57 0.09 1.34
CA ILE A 133 -11.68 -0.34 0.49
C ILE A 133 -11.22 -1.52 -0.35
N LYS A 134 -12.05 -2.57 -0.40
CA LYS A 134 -11.84 -3.72 -1.29
C LYS A 134 -13.09 -4.00 -2.09
N CYS A 135 -12.94 -4.03 -3.40
CA CYS A 135 -13.99 -4.44 -4.35
C CYS A 135 -13.56 -5.76 -5.01
N PRO A 136 -13.90 -6.92 -4.42
CA PRO A 136 -13.42 -8.21 -4.92
C PRO A 136 -14.11 -8.59 -6.23
N TYR A 137 -13.33 -8.67 -7.32
CA TYR A 137 -13.83 -9.05 -8.65
C TYR A 137 -14.48 -10.43 -8.69
N SER A 138 -14.01 -11.36 -7.85
CA SER A 138 -14.60 -12.69 -7.72
C SER A 138 -16.04 -12.66 -7.17
N ALA A 139 -16.42 -11.60 -6.45
CA ALA A 139 -17.76 -11.43 -5.90
C ALA A 139 -18.67 -10.52 -6.76
N ARG A 140 -18.26 -10.16 -7.98
CA ARG A 140 -18.93 -9.11 -8.79
C ARG A 140 -20.40 -9.40 -9.16
N TYR A 141 -20.85 -10.65 -9.05
CA TYR A 141 -22.23 -11.06 -9.30
C TYR A 141 -22.94 -11.52 -8.02
N GLU A 142 -22.29 -11.41 -6.88
CA GLU A 142 -22.84 -11.83 -5.60
C GLU A 142 -23.77 -10.74 -5.06
N SER A 143 -24.96 -11.16 -4.64
CA SER A 143 -25.92 -10.28 -3.97
C SER A 143 -25.59 -10.10 -2.49
N ASN A 144 -24.86 -11.05 -1.90
CA ASN A 144 -24.47 -11.04 -0.50
C ASN A 144 -22.96 -11.25 -0.33
N LEU A 145 -22.23 -10.14 -0.16
CA LEU A 145 -20.77 -10.17 0.00
C LEU A 145 -20.33 -10.87 1.31
N LEU A 146 -21.12 -10.79 2.39
CA LEU A 146 -20.75 -11.41 3.66
C LEU A 146 -20.75 -12.94 3.56
N GLU A 147 -21.77 -13.48 2.90
CA GLU A 147 -21.86 -14.91 2.61
C GLU A 147 -20.73 -15.36 1.69
N PHE A 148 -20.47 -14.62 0.60
CA PHE A 148 -19.35 -14.89 -0.29
C PHE A 148 -18.01 -14.95 0.46
N LEU A 149 -17.73 -13.99 1.34
CA LEU A 149 -16.48 -13.95 2.11
C LEU A 149 -16.37 -15.11 3.11
N ALA A 150 -17.49 -15.58 3.67
CA ALA A 150 -17.48 -16.74 4.57
C ALA A 150 -17.04 -18.03 3.85
N THR A 151 -17.36 -18.17 2.55
CA THR A 151 -16.93 -19.34 1.74
C THR A 151 -15.44 -19.35 1.37
N LYS A 152 -14.73 -18.23 1.58
CA LYS A 152 -13.32 -18.05 1.18
C LYS A 152 -12.32 -18.08 2.33
N LYS A 153 -12.76 -18.40 3.56
CA LYS A 153 -11.83 -18.63 4.69
C LYS A 153 -11.13 -19.98 4.53
N GLU A 154 -9.98 -19.97 3.87
CA GLU A 154 -8.93 -21.01 3.91
C GLU A 154 -7.55 -20.35 4.07
#